data_AF-A0A3D3AAV4-F1
#
_entry.id   AF-A0A3D3AAV4-F1
#
_cell.length_a   1.000
_cell.length_b   1.000
_cell.length_c   1.000
_cell.angle_alpha   90.00
_cell.angle_beta   90.00
_cell.angle_gamma   90.00
#
_symmetry.space_group_name_H-M   'P 1'
#
loop_
_entity.id
_entity.type
_entity.pdbx_description
1 polymer ?
#
loop_
_entity_poly.entity_id
_entity_poly.type
_entity_poly.pdbx_seq_one_letter_code
_entity_poly.pdbx_strand_id
1 'polypeptide(L)'
;KAQIHIILDELRLAEQAIRKAMSKAEAPKQQWTRILLSVLLQEERYQEARPILEDAVERWPGVKAFWQQLAAIYYDAGDEKLGFVAQRAMHIQGMLTSSEELSSIAQLYLYHDVPIKAAEILQTGLDNGAIKKTEKNYELLAQSYMHAREWGKSIAPLSRAAEMSDKGKFYAQLAQSYVQDEEWRKAEKALVQALKKGGLDNEADSWLLLGIARFRLEEFDDAIKAFRKAGDDDDVAKDAFRWIRSIERRLAAKRRDA
;
A
#
# COMPACT_ATOMS: atom_id res chain seq x y z
N LYS A 1 35.49 28.97 0.38
CA LYS A 1 35.37 29.38 1.80
C LYS A 1 34.06 28.89 2.42
N ALA A 2 32.89 29.05 1.80
CA ALA A 2 31.61 28.53 2.35
C ALA A 2 31.57 27.00 2.61
N GLN A 3 32.22 26.18 1.77
CA GLN A 3 32.29 24.71 1.97
C GLN A 3 33.19 24.28 3.13
N ILE A 4 34.05 25.17 3.66
CA ILE A 4 35.02 24.83 4.72
C ILE A 4 34.44 25.06 6.12
N HIS A 5 33.38 25.87 6.25
CA HIS A 5 32.76 26.25 7.54
C HIS A 5 31.60 25.34 7.98
N ILE A 6 31.35 24.24 7.28
CA ILE A 6 30.24 23.31 7.57
C ILE A 6 30.56 22.39 8.77
N ILE A 7 31.79 22.41 9.28
CA ILE A 7 32.23 21.56 10.39
C ILE A 7 32.31 22.41 11.67
N LEU A 8 31.20 22.44 12.41
CA LEU A 8 31.06 22.84 13.83
C LEU A 8 31.31 24.33 14.15
N ASP A 9 30.26 25.00 14.65
CA ASP A 9 30.18 26.38 15.17
C ASP A 9 30.15 27.59 14.21
N GLU A 10 30.30 27.41 12.90
CA GLU A 10 30.21 28.52 11.93
C GLU A 10 28.92 28.52 11.07
N LEU A 11 27.94 27.67 11.37
CA LEU A 11 26.69 27.55 10.59
C LEU A 11 25.95 28.89 10.47
N ARG A 12 25.88 29.67 11.56
CA ARG A 12 25.27 31.02 11.53
C ARG A 12 26.05 32.01 10.67
N LEU A 13 27.38 31.96 10.67
CA LEU A 13 28.21 32.83 9.83
C LEU A 13 28.07 32.45 8.35
N ALA A 14 28.04 31.14 8.06
CA ALA A 14 27.78 30.61 6.73
C ALA A 14 26.41 31.07 6.23
N GLU A 15 25.35 30.92 7.04
CA GLU A 15 24.00 31.40 6.71
C GLU A 15 23.99 32.90 6.39
N GLN A 16 24.56 33.73 7.28
CA GLN A 16 24.62 35.18 7.07
C GLN A 16 25.34 35.55 5.77
N ALA A 17 26.49 34.92 5.51
CA ALA A 17 27.26 35.14 4.30
C ALA A 17 26.47 34.74 3.03
N ILE A 18 25.74 33.63 3.09
CA ILE A 18 24.92 33.12 1.98
C ILE A 18 23.73 34.02 1.73
N ARG A 19 22.97 34.40 2.77
CA ARG A 19 21.83 35.33 2.63
C ARG A 19 22.28 36.69 2.06
N LYS A 20 23.44 37.20 2.50
CA LYS A 20 24.04 38.42 1.94
C LYS A 20 24.49 38.26 0.48
N ALA A 21 24.98 37.09 0.10
CA ALA A 21 25.33 36.80 -1.28
C ALA A 21 24.07 36.71 -2.16
N MET A 22 23.02 36.06 -1.66
CA MET A 22 21.73 35.93 -2.36
C MET A 22 21.03 37.28 -2.53
N SER A 23 21.08 38.17 -1.53
CA SER A 23 20.46 39.51 -1.64
C SER A 23 21.12 40.43 -2.66
N LYS A 24 22.35 40.12 -3.08
CA LYS A 24 23.10 40.86 -4.09
C LYS A 24 23.02 40.25 -5.49
N ALA A 25 22.42 39.07 -5.62
CA ALA A 25 22.29 38.40 -6.90
C ALA A 25 20.95 38.73 -7.56
N GLU A 26 20.99 38.88 -8.88
CA GLU A 26 19.79 39.11 -9.70
C GLU A 26 18.81 37.93 -9.65
N ALA A 27 19.32 36.72 -9.42
CA ALA A 27 18.52 35.51 -9.24
C ALA A 27 19.14 34.57 -8.19
N PRO A 28 18.33 33.82 -7.43
CA PRO A 28 18.81 32.77 -6.56
C PRO A 28 19.68 31.76 -7.33
N LYS A 29 20.84 31.39 -6.77
CA LYS A 29 21.71 30.35 -7.35
C LYS A 29 21.48 29.04 -6.62
N GLN A 30 21.28 27.96 -7.38
CA GLN A 30 20.97 26.63 -6.83
C GLN A 30 22.01 26.18 -5.79
N GLN A 31 23.30 26.41 -6.03
CA GLN A 31 24.36 26.06 -5.08
C GLN A 31 24.20 26.79 -3.74
N TRP A 32 23.85 28.07 -3.76
CA TRP A 32 23.67 28.86 -2.54
C TRP A 32 22.41 28.45 -1.79
N THR A 33 21.31 28.20 -2.52
CA THR A 33 20.08 27.67 -1.94
C THR A 33 20.32 26.32 -1.26
N ARG A 34 21.07 25.41 -1.88
CA ARG A 34 21.44 24.12 -1.26
C ARG A 34 22.20 24.28 0.04
N ILE A 35 23.14 25.22 0.11
CA ILE A 35 23.92 25.43 1.34
C ILE A 35 23.02 26.05 2.42
N LEU A 36 22.22 27.06 2.08
CA LEU A 36 21.26 27.65 3.03
C LEU A 36 20.31 26.58 3.59
N LEU A 37 19.72 25.76 2.73
CA LEU A 37 18.85 24.66 3.15
C LEU A 37 19.59 23.63 4.01
N SER A 38 20.84 23.30 3.71
CA SER A 38 21.61 22.39 4.56
C SER A 38 21.79 22.91 5.99
N VAL A 39 22.01 24.21 6.16
CA VAL A 39 22.10 24.85 7.49
C VAL A 39 20.74 24.81 8.19
N LEU A 40 19.68 25.28 7.51
CA LEU A 40 18.34 25.36 8.11
C LEU A 40 17.81 23.98 8.50
N LEU A 41 18.00 22.96 7.67
CA LEU A 41 17.54 21.59 7.95
C LEU A 41 18.36 20.94 9.08
N GLN A 42 19.66 21.20 9.17
CA GLN A 42 20.50 20.68 10.26
C GLN A 42 20.16 21.29 11.62
N GLU A 43 19.70 22.55 11.63
CA GLU A 43 19.20 23.23 12.83
C GLU A 43 17.69 23.02 13.06
N GLU A 44 17.05 22.12 12.29
CA GLU A 44 15.60 21.82 12.37
C GLU A 44 14.69 23.05 12.19
N ARG A 45 15.19 24.08 11.51
CA ARG A 45 14.48 25.34 11.22
C ARG A 45 13.53 25.17 10.02
N TYR A 46 12.62 24.22 10.12
CA TYR A 46 11.72 23.82 9.03
C TYR A 46 10.78 24.95 8.56
N GLN A 47 10.34 25.80 9.49
CA GLN A 47 9.49 26.96 9.18
C GLN A 47 10.20 27.94 8.23
N GLU A 48 11.52 28.10 8.36
CA GLU A 48 12.31 28.94 7.46
C GLU A 48 12.69 28.22 6.17
N ALA A 49 12.95 26.91 6.24
CA ALA A 49 13.32 26.11 5.08
C ALA A 49 12.16 25.91 4.10
N ARG A 50 10.91 25.79 4.59
CA ARG A 50 9.71 25.56 3.78
C ARG A 50 9.55 26.54 2.61
N PRO A 51 9.43 27.87 2.81
CA PRO A 51 9.23 28.80 1.70
C PRO A 51 10.41 28.82 0.73
N ILE A 52 11.63 28.53 1.20
CA ILE A 52 12.82 28.43 0.35
C ILE A 52 12.74 27.17 -0.53
N LEU A 53 12.26 26.05 0.01
CA LEU A 53 12.06 24.81 -0.73
C LEU A 53 10.90 24.91 -1.72
N GLU A 54 9.80 25.59 -1.36
CA GLU A 54 8.68 25.89 -2.26
C GLU A 54 9.16 26.69 -3.48
N ASP A 55 9.91 27.78 -3.27
CA ASP A 55 10.54 28.53 -4.37
C ASP A 55 11.57 27.68 -5.16
N ALA A 56 12.35 26.82 -4.47
CA ALA A 56 13.36 26.00 -5.11
C ALA A 56 12.78 24.94 -6.06
N VAL A 57 11.65 24.31 -5.71
CA VAL A 57 11.00 23.30 -6.57
C VAL A 57 10.32 23.94 -7.79
N GLU A 58 9.89 25.21 -7.69
CA GLU A 58 9.39 25.96 -8.84
C GLU A 58 10.51 26.38 -9.80
N ARG A 59 11.64 26.87 -9.25
CA ARG A 59 12.78 27.32 -10.07
C ARG A 59 13.58 26.18 -10.68
N TRP A 60 13.73 25.09 -9.94
CA TRP A 60 14.54 23.95 -10.34
C TRP A 60 13.75 22.64 -10.20
N PRO A 61 12.66 22.47 -10.98
CA PRO A 61 11.74 21.35 -10.82
C PRO A 61 12.42 20.00 -11.04
N GLY A 62 13.48 19.92 -11.86
CA GLY A 62 14.25 18.69 -12.09
C GLY A 62 15.12 18.21 -10.91
N VAL A 63 15.15 18.93 -9.79
CA VAL A 63 16.04 18.62 -8.67
C VAL A 63 15.32 17.79 -7.60
N LYS A 64 15.42 16.47 -7.72
CA LYS A 64 14.81 15.49 -6.80
C LYS A 64 15.03 15.82 -5.31
N ALA A 65 16.25 16.23 -4.94
CA ALA A 65 16.60 16.54 -3.55
C ALA A 65 15.71 17.64 -2.93
N PHE A 66 15.29 18.65 -3.71
CA PHE A 66 14.41 19.70 -3.20
C PHE A 66 13.01 19.15 -2.93
N TRP A 67 12.46 18.35 -3.83
CA TRP A 67 11.17 17.70 -3.61
C TRP A 67 11.18 16.74 -2.41
N GLN A 68 12.26 15.97 -2.22
CA GLN A 68 12.40 15.07 -1.08
C GLN A 68 12.42 15.84 0.25
N GLN A 69 13.20 16.92 0.32
CA GLN A 69 13.27 17.78 1.51
C GLN A 69 11.93 18.47 1.77
N LEU A 70 11.27 18.97 0.72
CA LEU A 70 9.97 19.61 0.85
C LEU A 70 8.89 18.63 1.33
N ALA A 71 8.85 17.42 0.77
CA ALA A 71 7.94 16.37 1.23
C ALA A 71 8.15 16.03 2.71
N ALA A 72 9.41 15.90 3.14
CA ALA A 72 9.74 15.64 4.55
C ALA A 72 9.25 16.75 5.48
N ILE A 73 9.46 18.03 5.11
CA ILE A 73 8.96 19.17 5.89
C ILE A 73 7.43 19.16 5.97
N TYR A 74 6.74 18.87 4.86
CA TYR A 74 5.28 18.79 4.89
C TYR A 74 4.77 17.69 5.81
N TYR A 75 5.40 16.50 5.80
CA TYR A 75 5.02 15.42 6.72
C TYR A 75 5.31 15.77 8.18
N ASP A 76 6.45 16.39 8.47
CA ASP A 76 6.79 16.83 9.83
C ASP A 76 5.80 17.86 10.37
N ALA A 77 5.34 18.77 9.52
CA ALA A 77 4.32 19.76 9.86
C ALA A 77 2.89 19.19 9.96
N GLY A 78 2.68 17.91 9.69
CA GLY A 78 1.35 17.28 9.61
C GLY A 78 0.56 17.62 8.33
N ASP A 79 1.18 18.29 7.37
CA ASP A 79 0.60 18.63 6.07
C ASP A 79 0.65 17.44 5.10
N GLU A 80 0.09 16.28 5.50
CA GLU A 80 0.21 15.01 4.77
C GLU A 80 -0.18 15.12 3.28
N LYS A 81 -1.22 15.90 2.97
CA LYS A 81 -1.68 16.13 1.59
C LYS A 81 -0.61 16.81 0.73
N LEU A 82 0.10 17.80 1.28
CA LEU A 82 1.16 18.49 0.56
C LEU A 82 2.40 17.60 0.41
N GLY A 83 2.73 16.82 1.44
CA GLY A 83 3.78 15.80 1.38
C GLY A 83 3.52 14.81 0.25
N PHE A 84 2.29 14.33 0.13
CA PHE A 84 1.88 13.46 -0.97
C PHE A 84 1.99 14.13 -2.34
N VAL A 85 1.55 15.38 -2.48
CA VAL A 85 1.68 16.13 -3.75
C VAL A 85 3.15 16.25 -4.18
N ALA A 86 4.06 16.55 -3.26
CA ALA A 86 5.49 16.61 -3.56
C ALA A 86 6.06 15.24 -4.00
N GLN A 87 5.68 14.16 -3.32
CA GLN A 87 6.05 12.79 -3.70
C GLN A 87 5.52 12.40 -5.09
N ARG A 88 4.26 12.76 -5.39
CA ARG A 88 3.67 12.56 -6.72
C ARG A 88 4.39 13.35 -7.80
N ALA A 89 4.82 14.59 -7.51
CA ALA A 89 5.58 15.40 -8.46
C ALA A 89 6.90 14.72 -8.85
N MET A 90 7.61 14.11 -7.88
CA MET A 90 8.81 13.32 -8.17
C MET A 90 8.52 12.10 -9.05
N HIS A 91 7.43 11.39 -8.77
CA HIS A 91 7.02 10.23 -9.55
C HIS A 91 6.66 10.59 -11.00
N ILE A 92 5.81 11.61 -11.19
CA ILE A 92 5.36 12.05 -12.52
C ILE A 92 6.54 12.56 -13.36
N GLN A 93 7.54 13.16 -12.74
CA GLN A 93 8.76 13.61 -13.41
C GLN A 93 9.80 12.50 -13.63
N GLY A 94 9.49 11.24 -13.30
CA GLY A 94 10.40 10.11 -13.50
C GLY A 94 11.63 10.13 -12.59
N MET A 95 11.58 10.86 -11.48
CA MET A 95 12.72 10.96 -10.55
C MET A 95 12.85 9.73 -9.65
N LEU A 96 11.77 8.97 -9.47
CA LEU A 96 11.74 7.74 -8.69
C LEU A 96 12.10 6.57 -9.58
N THR A 97 13.18 5.86 -9.27
CA THR A 97 13.76 4.87 -10.20
C THR A 97 14.10 3.53 -9.55
N SER A 98 14.32 3.50 -8.22
CA SER A 98 14.57 2.23 -7.54
C SER A 98 13.27 1.49 -7.26
N SER A 99 13.38 0.17 -7.09
CA SER A 99 12.26 -0.68 -6.68
C SER A 99 11.65 -0.19 -5.36
N GLU A 100 12.48 0.24 -4.42
CA GLU A 100 12.08 0.73 -3.12
C GLU A 100 11.31 2.06 -3.23
N GLU A 101 11.78 3.00 -4.06
CA GLU A 101 11.08 4.27 -4.30
C GLU A 101 9.73 4.08 -4.98
N LEU A 102 9.68 3.24 -6.03
CA LEU A 102 8.46 2.95 -6.78
C LEU A 102 7.41 2.21 -5.94
N SER A 103 7.84 1.21 -5.16
CA SER A 103 6.93 0.52 -4.23
C SER A 103 6.45 1.45 -3.10
N SER A 104 7.30 2.39 -2.63
CA SER A 104 6.92 3.35 -1.59
C SER A 104 5.89 4.37 -2.08
N ILE A 105 6.05 4.92 -3.29
CA ILE A 105 5.03 5.83 -3.86
C ILE A 105 3.72 5.08 -4.15
N ALA A 106 3.77 3.81 -4.56
CA ALA A 106 2.56 3.02 -4.74
C ALA A 106 1.82 2.81 -3.41
N GLN A 107 2.52 2.47 -2.33
CA GLN A 107 1.94 2.38 -0.99
C GLN A 107 1.29 3.71 -0.56
N LEU A 108 1.92 4.84 -0.90
CA LEU A 108 1.40 6.17 -0.58
C LEU A 108 0.15 6.51 -1.40
N TYR A 109 0.10 6.15 -2.69
CA TYR A 109 -1.12 6.24 -3.49
C TYR A 109 -2.25 5.40 -2.89
N LEU A 110 -1.95 4.20 -2.39
CA LEU A 110 -2.93 3.35 -1.72
C LEU A 110 -3.44 3.96 -0.41
N TYR A 111 -2.54 4.52 0.42
CA TYR A 111 -2.88 5.21 1.66
C TYR A 111 -3.80 6.43 1.44
N HIS A 112 -3.61 7.15 0.34
CA HIS A 112 -4.45 8.30 -0.03
C HIS A 112 -5.64 7.93 -0.94
N ASP A 113 -6.13 6.70 -0.88
CA ASP A 113 -7.33 6.22 -1.60
C ASP A 113 -7.25 6.40 -3.13
N VAL A 114 -6.07 6.26 -3.72
CA VAL A 114 -5.85 6.20 -5.17
C VAL A 114 -5.32 4.81 -5.58
N PRO A 115 -6.05 3.71 -5.28
CA PRO A 115 -5.55 2.35 -5.38
C PRO A 115 -5.21 1.92 -6.81
N ILE A 116 -5.97 2.40 -7.80
CA ILE A 116 -5.68 2.06 -9.21
C ILE A 116 -4.33 2.60 -9.66
N LYS A 117 -3.93 3.79 -9.17
CA LYS A 117 -2.62 4.35 -9.52
C LYS A 117 -1.48 3.59 -8.86
N ALA A 118 -1.67 3.13 -7.62
CA ALA A 118 -0.74 2.24 -6.96
C ALA A 118 -0.54 0.94 -7.78
N ALA A 119 -1.64 0.33 -8.21
CA ALA A 119 -1.60 -0.89 -9.01
C ALA A 119 -0.88 -0.70 -10.35
N GLU A 120 -1.14 0.40 -11.07
CA GLU A 120 -0.44 0.72 -12.34
C GLU A 120 1.08 0.83 -12.18
N ILE A 121 1.54 1.51 -11.13
CA ILE A 121 2.97 1.69 -10.85
C ILE A 121 3.62 0.34 -10.58
N LEU A 122 2.98 -0.47 -9.73
CA LEU A 122 3.46 -1.79 -9.33
C LEU A 122 3.48 -2.75 -10.51
N GLN A 123 2.39 -2.83 -11.28
CA GLN A 123 2.28 -3.70 -12.45
C GLN A 123 3.35 -3.34 -13.48
N THR A 124 3.43 -2.06 -13.86
CA THR A 124 4.41 -1.58 -14.85
C THR A 124 5.84 -1.87 -14.37
N GLY A 125 6.13 -1.59 -13.10
CA GLY A 125 7.46 -1.82 -12.52
C GLY A 125 7.83 -3.30 -12.42
N LEU A 126 6.88 -4.18 -12.10
CA LEU A 126 7.10 -5.62 -12.06
C LEU A 126 7.30 -6.20 -13.47
N ASP A 127 6.58 -5.66 -14.46
CA ASP A 127 6.64 -6.10 -15.85
C ASP A 127 7.95 -5.69 -16.53
N ASN A 128 8.38 -4.44 -16.34
CA ASN A 128 9.61 -3.91 -16.93
C ASN A 128 10.88 -4.17 -16.09
N GLY A 129 10.73 -4.75 -14.89
CA GLY A 129 11.83 -5.10 -13.99
C GLY A 129 12.36 -3.96 -13.11
N ALA A 130 11.76 -2.76 -13.15
CA ALA A 130 12.10 -1.66 -12.25
C ALA A 130 11.72 -1.95 -10.78
N ILE A 131 10.72 -2.81 -10.57
CA ILE A 131 10.32 -3.31 -9.25
C ILE A 131 10.68 -4.80 -9.14
N LYS A 132 11.36 -5.16 -8.06
CA LYS A 132 11.77 -6.54 -7.79
C LYS A 132 10.54 -7.44 -7.59
N LYS A 133 10.55 -8.63 -8.18
CA LYS A 133 9.49 -9.64 -8.06
C LYS A 133 9.57 -10.39 -6.72
N THR A 134 9.19 -9.72 -5.64
CA THR A 134 9.17 -10.26 -4.27
C THR A 134 7.74 -10.53 -3.81
N GLU A 135 7.58 -11.42 -2.83
CA GLU A 135 6.28 -11.69 -2.18
C GLU A 135 5.58 -10.38 -1.77
N LYS A 136 6.32 -9.49 -1.08
CA LYS A 136 5.81 -8.20 -0.61
C LYS A 136 5.32 -7.28 -1.74
N ASN A 137 6.01 -7.24 -2.89
CA ASN A 137 5.60 -6.39 -4.00
C ASN A 137 4.39 -6.96 -4.76
N TYR A 138 4.29 -8.29 -4.86
CA TYR A 138 3.07 -8.93 -5.38
C TYR A 138 1.89 -8.75 -4.43
N GLU A 139 2.11 -8.86 -3.12
CA GLU A 139 1.10 -8.56 -2.11
C GLU A 139 0.58 -7.12 -2.24
N LEU A 140 1.47 -6.15 -2.35
CA LEU A 140 1.07 -4.74 -2.51
C LEU A 140 0.30 -4.51 -3.81
N LEU A 141 0.69 -5.15 -4.92
CA LEU A 141 -0.03 -5.08 -6.19
C LEU A 141 -1.44 -5.68 -6.07
N ALA A 142 -1.52 -6.88 -5.48
CA ALA A 142 -2.78 -7.55 -5.21
C ALA A 142 -3.72 -6.70 -4.37
N GLN A 143 -3.23 -6.17 -3.24
CA GLN A 143 -3.99 -5.28 -2.37
C GLN A 143 -4.45 -4.04 -3.14
N SER A 144 -3.56 -3.42 -3.94
CA SER A 144 -3.94 -2.26 -4.75
C SER A 144 -5.09 -2.56 -5.70
N TYR A 145 -5.11 -3.72 -6.36
CA TYR A 145 -6.25 -4.15 -7.18
C TYR A 145 -7.51 -4.43 -6.36
N MET A 146 -7.39 -5.12 -5.22
CA MET A 146 -8.53 -5.40 -4.34
C MET A 146 -9.18 -4.11 -3.81
N HIS A 147 -8.37 -3.13 -3.38
CA HIS A 147 -8.86 -1.82 -2.95
C HIS A 147 -9.50 -1.03 -4.10
N ALA A 148 -9.02 -1.21 -5.33
CA ALA A 148 -9.65 -0.67 -6.53
C ALA A 148 -10.91 -1.45 -6.98
N ARG A 149 -11.29 -2.53 -6.28
CA ARG A 149 -12.36 -3.48 -6.66
C ARG A 149 -12.13 -4.18 -8.00
N GLU A 150 -10.88 -4.33 -8.39
CA GLU A 150 -10.42 -5.04 -9.58
C GLU A 150 -10.07 -6.49 -9.21
N TRP A 151 -11.07 -7.25 -8.73
CA TRP A 151 -10.88 -8.60 -8.18
C TRP A 151 -10.24 -9.58 -9.17
N GLY A 152 -10.66 -9.57 -10.42
CA GLY A 152 -10.03 -10.41 -11.46
C GLY A 152 -8.54 -10.10 -11.64
N LYS A 153 -8.13 -8.84 -11.52
CA LYS A 153 -6.72 -8.43 -11.67
C LYS A 153 -5.87 -8.75 -10.44
N SER A 154 -6.45 -8.89 -9.25
CA SER A 154 -5.71 -9.29 -8.05
C SER A 154 -5.28 -10.76 -8.09
N ILE A 155 -5.95 -11.62 -8.86
CA ILE A 155 -5.71 -13.08 -8.88
C ILE A 155 -4.27 -13.42 -9.27
N ALA A 156 -3.74 -12.83 -10.35
CA ALA A 156 -2.39 -13.11 -10.82
C ALA A 156 -1.30 -12.75 -9.79
N PRO A 157 -1.24 -11.52 -9.24
CA PRO A 157 -0.27 -11.18 -8.21
C PRO A 157 -0.48 -11.98 -6.91
N LEU A 158 -1.73 -12.24 -6.48
CA LEU A 158 -1.99 -13.08 -5.32
C LEU A 158 -1.47 -14.52 -5.52
N SER A 159 -1.63 -15.08 -6.70
CA SER A 159 -1.10 -16.42 -7.02
C SER A 159 0.42 -16.45 -6.92
N ARG A 160 1.11 -15.43 -7.44
CA ARG A 160 2.56 -15.30 -7.30
C ARG A 160 2.99 -15.17 -5.84
N ALA A 161 2.28 -14.37 -5.05
CA ALA A 161 2.55 -14.25 -3.62
C ALA A 161 2.31 -15.59 -2.88
N ALA A 162 1.24 -16.31 -3.22
CA ALA A 162 0.91 -17.62 -2.64
C ALA A 162 1.93 -18.73 -2.99
N GLU A 163 2.53 -18.68 -4.19
CA GLU A 163 3.64 -19.56 -4.60
C GLU A 163 4.91 -19.32 -3.78
N MET A 164 5.14 -18.07 -3.36
CA MET A 164 6.32 -17.65 -2.60
C MET A 164 6.17 -17.84 -1.08
N SER A 165 4.95 -18.02 -0.58
CA SER A 165 4.65 -18.03 0.84
C SER A 165 4.37 -19.43 1.39
N ASP A 166 4.86 -19.68 2.60
CA ASP A 166 4.52 -20.90 3.36
C ASP A 166 3.17 -20.78 4.08
N LYS A 167 2.61 -19.58 4.17
CA LYS A 167 1.34 -19.31 4.87
C LYS A 167 0.13 -19.37 3.94
N GLY A 168 -1.04 -19.64 4.53
CA GLY A 168 -2.32 -19.66 3.84
C GLY A 168 -2.88 -18.27 3.48
N LYS A 169 -2.28 -17.17 3.98
CA LYS A 169 -2.88 -15.83 3.88
C LYS A 169 -3.23 -15.40 2.45
N PHE A 170 -2.37 -15.68 1.47
CA PHE A 170 -2.62 -15.31 0.08
C PHE A 170 -3.68 -16.19 -0.58
N TYR A 171 -3.81 -17.46 -0.16
CA TYR A 171 -4.91 -18.32 -0.59
C TYR A 171 -6.26 -17.84 -0.04
N ALA A 172 -6.29 -17.30 1.19
CA ALA A 172 -7.50 -16.68 1.74
C ALA A 172 -7.89 -15.41 0.95
N GLN A 173 -6.91 -14.56 0.60
CA GLN A 173 -7.14 -13.38 -0.25
C GLN A 173 -7.55 -13.75 -1.69
N LEU A 174 -6.98 -14.81 -2.26
CA LEU A 174 -7.43 -15.37 -3.55
C LEU A 174 -8.89 -15.75 -3.48
N ALA A 175 -9.29 -16.46 -2.42
CA ALA A 175 -10.67 -16.86 -2.24
C ALA A 175 -11.61 -15.67 -2.11
N GLN A 176 -11.23 -14.61 -1.39
CA GLN A 176 -12.00 -13.37 -1.33
C GLN A 176 -12.20 -12.79 -2.73
N SER A 177 -11.15 -12.72 -3.53
CA SER A 177 -11.23 -12.21 -4.91
C SER A 177 -12.15 -13.09 -5.77
N TYR A 178 -12.04 -14.41 -5.66
CA TYR A 178 -12.95 -15.35 -6.34
C TYR A 178 -14.40 -15.24 -5.88
N VAL A 179 -14.65 -15.01 -4.59
CA VAL A 179 -16.01 -14.81 -4.06
C VAL A 179 -16.65 -13.55 -4.64
N GLN A 180 -15.88 -12.47 -4.75
CA GLN A 180 -16.35 -11.20 -5.30
C GLN A 180 -16.71 -11.31 -6.79
N ASP A 181 -16.01 -12.18 -7.53
CA ASP A 181 -16.31 -12.52 -8.93
C ASP A 181 -17.28 -13.72 -9.07
N GLU A 182 -17.88 -14.17 -7.96
CA GLU A 182 -18.80 -15.32 -7.89
C GLU A 182 -18.22 -16.65 -8.42
N GLU A 183 -16.90 -16.80 -8.46
CA GLU A 183 -16.20 -18.02 -8.85
C GLU A 183 -16.14 -19.03 -7.69
N TRP A 184 -17.31 -19.46 -7.19
CA TRP A 184 -17.47 -20.22 -5.94
C TRP A 184 -16.60 -21.48 -5.84
N ARG A 185 -16.46 -22.23 -6.95
CA ARG A 185 -15.65 -23.45 -6.98
C ARG A 185 -14.15 -23.16 -6.84
N LYS A 186 -13.66 -22.05 -7.38
CA LYS A 186 -12.27 -21.63 -7.22
C LYS A 186 -12.03 -21.07 -5.82
N ALA A 187 -12.99 -20.30 -5.29
CA ALA A 187 -12.97 -19.85 -3.90
C ALA A 187 -12.86 -21.01 -2.91
N GLU A 188 -13.67 -22.06 -3.08
CA GLU A 188 -13.61 -23.27 -2.25
C GLU A 188 -12.21 -23.89 -2.26
N LYS A 189 -11.65 -24.13 -3.46
CA LYS A 189 -10.31 -24.70 -3.62
C LYS A 189 -9.24 -23.86 -2.92
N ALA A 190 -9.31 -22.53 -3.09
CA ALA A 190 -8.37 -21.60 -2.46
C ALA A 190 -8.49 -21.64 -0.93
N LEU A 191 -9.70 -21.64 -0.37
CA LEU A 191 -9.92 -21.70 1.09
C LEU A 191 -9.43 -23.01 1.70
N VAL A 192 -9.66 -24.14 1.03
CA VAL A 192 -9.13 -25.43 1.48
C VAL A 192 -7.59 -25.39 1.53
N GLN A 193 -6.92 -24.78 0.54
CA GLN A 193 -5.47 -24.60 0.58
C GLN A 193 -5.03 -23.62 1.68
N ALA A 194 -5.77 -22.52 1.88
CA ALA A 194 -5.50 -21.54 2.92
C ALA A 194 -5.50 -22.19 4.31
N LEU A 195 -6.57 -22.91 4.63
CA LEU A 195 -6.75 -23.63 5.89
C LEU A 195 -5.72 -24.76 6.06
N LYS A 196 -5.39 -25.47 4.98
CA LYS A 196 -4.35 -26.52 5.01
C LYS A 196 -2.96 -25.95 5.30
N LYS A 197 -2.60 -24.81 4.71
CA LYS A 197 -1.31 -24.15 4.95
C LYS A 197 -1.25 -23.50 6.34
N GLY A 198 -2.38 -23.08 6.89
CA GLY A 198 -2.45 -22.42 8.19
C GLY A 198 -1.73 -21.07 8.21
N GLY A 199 -1.42 -20.57 9.41
CA GLY A 199 -0.79 -19.24 9.58
C GLY A 199 -1.68 -18.10 9.08
N LEU A 200 -2.99 -18.28 9.23
CA LEU A 200 -4.01 -17.27 8.93
C LEU A 200 -4.21 -16.40 10.17
N ASP A 201 -4.31 -15.09 9.97
CA ASP A 201 -4.61 -14.17 11.07
C ASP A 201 -6.03 -14.40 11.60
N ASN A 202 -6.99 -14.64 10.68
CA ASN A 202 -8.38 -14.97 11.00
C ASN A 202 -8.78 -16.30 10.34
N GLU A 203 -8.45 -17.42 11.00
CA GLU A 203 -8.84 -18.75 10.48
C GLU A 203 -10.37 -18.93 10.46
N ALA A 204 -11.07 -18.42 11.48
CA ALA A 204 -12.52 -18.53 11.60
C ALA A 204 -13.27 -17.85 10.44
N ASP A 205 -12.81 -16.67 10.00
CA ASP A 205 -13.32 -15.98 8.80
C ASP A 205 -13.17 -16.83 7.53
N SER A 206 -12.04 -17.56 7.41
CA SER A 206 -11.80 -18.44 6.27
C SER A 206 -12.72 -19.67 6.28
N TRP A 207 -13.00 -20.23 7.47
CA TRP A 207 -14.02 -21.27 7.62
C TRP A 207 -15.43 -20.77 7.29
N LEU A 208 -15.78 -19.56 7.72
CA LEU A 208 -17.07 -18.94 7.43
C LEU A 208 -17.23 -18.75 5.91
N LEU A 209 -16.22 -18.18 5.25
CA LEU A 209 -16.22 -17.97 3.81
C LEU A 209 -16.27 -19.29 3.03
N LEU A 210 -15.64 -20.35 3.55
CA LEU A 210 -15.71 -21.68 2.94
C LEU A 210 -17.11 -22.27 3.02
N GLY A 211 -17.78 -22.08 4.16
CA GLY A 211 -19.19 -22.43 4.32
C GLY A 211 -20.08 -21.69 3.33
N ILE A 212 -19.85 -20.38 3.13
CA ILE A 212 -20.60 -19.56 2.16
C ILE A 212 -20.37 -20.06 0.73
N ALA A 213 -19.11 -20.33 0.34
CA ALA A 213 -18.80 -20.83 -0.98
C ALA A 213 -19.48 -22.18 -1.26
N ARG A 214 -19.41 -23.12 -0.32
CA ARG A 214 -20.08 -24.43 -0.43
C ARG A 214 -21.60 -24.32 -0.43
N PHE A 215 -22.17 -23.40 0.34
CA PHE A 215 -23.60 -23.11 0.29
C PHE A 215 -24.03 -22.65 -1.10
N ARG A 216 -23.26 -21.75 -1.75
CA ARG A 216 -23.53 -21.27 -3.11
C ARG A 216 -23.40 -22.38 -4.17
N LEU A 217 -22.59 -23.39 -3.89
CA LEU A 217 -22.45 -24.61 -4.70
C LEU A 217 -23.51 -25.68 -4.38
N GLU A 218 -24.45 -25.40 -3.47
CA GLU A 218 -25.47 -26.32 -2.95
C GLU A 218 -24.93 -27.55 -2.22
N GLU A 219 -23.69 -27.49 -1.75
CA GLU A 219 -23.00 -28.55 -0.99
C GLU A 219 -23.32 -28.40 0.51
N PHE A 220 -24.59 -28.55 0.85
CA PHE A 220 -25.13 -28.17 2.16
C PHE A 220 -24.49 -28.89 3.34
N ASP A 221 -24.18 -30.18 3.23
CA ASP A 221 -23.56 -30.94 4.32
C ASP A 221 -22.14 -30.45 4.62
N ASP A 222 -21.35 -30.17 3.57
CA ASP A 222 -19.98 -29.66 3.72
C ASP A 222 -19.95 -28.18 4.10
N ALA A 223 -20.97 -27.42 3.69
CA ALA A 223 -21.18 -26.05 4.16
C ALA A 223 -21.45 -26.04 5.68
N ILE A 224 -22.35 -26.90 6.19
CA ILE A 224 -22.63 -27.01 7.64
C ILE A 224 -21.36 -27.36 8.42
N LYS A 225 -20.53 -28.29 7.92
CA LYS A 225 -19.26 -28.64 8.59
C LYS A 225 -18.33 -27.42 8.68
N ALA A 226 -18.18 -26.66 7.61
CA ALA A 226 -17.36 -25.45 7.59
C ALA A 226 -17.92 -24.37 8.52
N PHE A 227 -19.25 -24.14 8.53
CA PHE A 227 -19.87 -23.21 9.46
C PHE A 227 -19.70 -23.63 10.92
N ARG A 228 -19.78 -24.92 11.25
CA ARG A 228 -19.50 -25.39 12.61
C ARG A 228 -18.08 -25.06 13.05
N LYS A 229 -17.10 -25.23 12.16
CA LYS A 229 -15.71 -24.84 12.41
C LYS A 229 -15.54 -23.33 12.59
N ALA A 230 -16.23 -22.53 11.78
CA ALA A 230 -16.25 -21.09 11.99
C ALA A 230 -16.85 -20.73 13.37
N GLY A 231 -17.94 -21.38 13.76
CA GLY A 231 -18.63 -21.11 15.02
C GLY A 231 -17.96 -21.61 16.29
N ASP A 232 -16.75 -22.17 16.19
CA ASP A 232 -15.86 -22.38 17.33
C ASP A 232 -15.26 -21.04 17.83
N ASP A 233 -15.37 -19.97 17.03
CA ASP A 233 -14.93 -18.60 17.35
C ASP A 233 -16.13 -17.67 17.62
N ASP A 234 -16.10 -16.94 18.74
CA ASP A 234 -17.21 -16.12 19.23
C ASP A 234 -17.57 -14.97 18.29
N ASP A 235 -16.61 -14.40 17.55
CA ASP A 235 -16.83 -13.22 16.70
C ASP A 235 -17.68 -13.57 15.47
N VAL A 236 -17.56 -14.81 14.97
CA VAL A 236 -18.30 -15.28 13.78
C VAL A 236 -19.36 -16.34 14.07
N ALA A 237 -19.45 -16.86 15.30
CA ALA A 237 -20.40 -17.90 15.69
C ALA A 237 -21.85 -17.56 15.36
N LYS A 238 -22.27 -16.33 15.66
CA LYS A 238 -23.64 -15.88 15.36
C LYS A 238 -23.98 -16.01 13.88
N ASP A 239 -23.03 -15.70 13.00
CA ASP A 239 -23.21 -15.71 11.55
C ASP A 239 -23.20 -17.13 11.01
N ALA A 240 -22.27 -17.95 11.48
CA ALA A 240 -22.24 -19.38 11.20
C ALA A 240 -23.57 -20.08 11.58
N PHE A 241 -24.11 -19.83 12.78
CA PHE A 241 -25.38 -20.43 13.21
C PHE A 241 -26.59 -19.91 12.43
N ARG A 242 -26.57 -18.67 11.92
CA ARG A 242 -27.61 -18.17 11.01
C ARG A 242 -27.60 -18.96 9.70
N TRP A 243 -26.42 -19.21 9.13
CA TRP A 243 -26.28 -20.01 7.92
C TRP A 243 -26.72 -21.45 8.10
N ILE A 244 -26.30 -22.12 9.19
CA ILE A 244 -26.70 -23.51 9.49
C ILE A 244 -28.22 -23.63 9.55
N ARG A 245 -28.90 -22.76 10.31
CA ARG A 245 -30.37 -22.77 10.41
C ARG A 245 -31.07 -22.52 9.07
N SER A 246 -30.50 -21.67 8.22
CA SER A 246 -31.04 -21.44 6.87
C SER A 246 -30.99 -22.71 6.01
N ILE A 247 -29.85 -23.41 6.03
CA ILE A 247 -29.67 -24.68 5.33
C ILE A 247 -30.63 -25.75 5.86
N GLU A 248 -30.71 -25.93 7.18
CA GLU A 248 -31.58 -26.94 7.80
C GLU A 248 -33.05 -26.74 7.43
N ARG A 249 -33.53 -25.49 7.40
CA ARG A 249 -34.90 -25.17 6.94
C ARG A 249 -35.11 -25.55 5.48
N ARG A 250 -34.15 -25.25 4.60
CA ARG A 250 -34.22 -25.57 3.17
C ARG A 250 -34.24 -27.09 2.94
N LEU A 251 -33.41 -27.84 3.67
CA LEU A 251 -33.38 -29.30 3.60
C LEU A 251 -34.68 -29.92 4.14
N ALA A 252 -35.22 -29.40 5.25
CA ALA A 252 -36.48 -29.86 5.80
C ALA A 252 -37.67 -29.61 4.84
N ALA A 253 -37.69 -28.47 4.15
CA ALA A 253 -38.70 -28.19 3.12
C ALA A 253 -38.60 -29.18 1.96
N LYS A 254 -37.40 -29.38 1.38
CA LYS A 254 -37.18 -30.35 0.30
C LYS A 254 -37.61 -31.77 0.67
N ARG A 255 -37.43 -32.19 1.93
CA ARG A 255 -37.87 -33.51 2.42
C ARG A 255 -39.39 -33.63 2.59
N ARG A 256 -40.11 -32.52 2.75
CA ARG A 256 -41.57 -32.52 2.82
C ARG A 256 -42.22 -32.56 1.43
N ASP A 257 -41.52 -32.05 0.43
CA ASP A 257 -41.99 -31.95 -0.96
C ASP A 257 -41.58 -33.15 -1.84
N ALA A 258 -40.77 -34.07 -1.31
CA ALA A 258 -40.30 -35.29 -1.98
C ALA A 258 -41.10 -36.53 -1.53
#